data_AF-A0A938G9M8-F1
#
_entry.id   AF-A0A938G9M8-F1
#
_cell.length_a   1.000
_cell.length_b   1.000
_cell.length_c   1.000
_cell.angle_alpha   90.00
_cell.angle_beta   90.00
_cell.angle_gamma   90.00
#
_symmetry.space_group_name_H-M   'P 1'
#
loop_
_entity.id
_entity.type
_entity.pdbx_description
1 polymer ?
#
loop_
_entity_poly.entity_id
_entity_poly.type
_entity_poly.pdbx_seq_one_letter_code
_entity_poly.pdbx_strand_id
1 'polypeptide(L)'
;MATDGSPTSHPSESNSRASPVRTAGASAAEAIRVVLLYKRHLPADQYVVELLEKELGTHGYQVWIDRHLTLGVEWAKEIEQKIRDAHAVIGLLSEDSSRSEMIAFEIENAHESSQQQQGRPRLLPIRVNFTGPLPEPLSGILDPIQYVLWEDPRDDQRVVSEVLAALKGLTPSQPPVRIVPTKGLRLMARPAIQPRPVAVAKAAAPTMPLPLEPIGGAVPLNSEFYVIRSADGELRTALTRYDSIILIKGGRQIGKTSMLARGLQFARERGAKVALTDFQKFNASNLETVGNFYLSLAESLADQLEVGTLPSDVWDERRGPNVNFERYLRREVLAKLNAPLIWGLDEVDRLFVCSYGSEVFGLFRSWHNERALDPSGPWAGLTLAIAYATEAHLFITDMNQSPFNIGTRLVLEDFTGEQVADLNRRNESPLKDPGELDRFRQLVDGHPFLVRRGLHEMATKKTDIAAFEAQADRDEGIFGDHLRRILVLLARDPALTEVVKGLLRDQPCPTPESFYRLRSAGVITGGSQAESKFRCQLYATYLKRHLLA
;
A
#
# COMPACT_ATOMS: atom_id res chain seq x y z
N MET A 1 47.29 -27.10 78.50
CA MET A 1 48.30 -26.21 79.12
C MET A 1 49.25 -25.81 78.00
N ALA A 2 49.07 -24.63 77.39
CA ALA A 2 49.43 -23.30 77.89
C ALA A 2 50.91 -22.96 77.59
N THR A 3 51.07 -21.84 76.85
CA THR A 3 52.16 -20.82 76.85
C THR A 3 53.57 -21.27 76.45
N ASP A 4 54.43 -20.52 75.77
CA ASP A 4 54.63 -19.09 75.47
C ASP A 4 55.74 -19.05 74.37
N GLY A 5 56.07 -18.02 73.58
CA GLY A 5 55.72 -16.61 73.56
C GLY A 5 56.38 -15.89 72.35
N SER A 6 55.90 -14.66 72.12
CA SER A 6 56.26 -13.50 71.26
C SER A 6 57.72 -13.34 70.73
N PRO A 7 58.05 -12.43 69.75
CA PRO A 7 57.38 -11.14 69.47
C PRO A 7 57.35 -10.54 68.02
N THR A 8 56.31 -9.72 67.79
CA THR A 8 56.17 -8.42 67.06
C THR A 8 57.01 -8.03 65.82
N SER A 9 56.33 -7.57 64.74
CA SER A 9 56.46 -6.19 64.19
C SER A 9 55.49 -5.89 63.01
N HIS A 10 54.57 -4.94 63.25
CA HIS A 10 54.00 -3.82 62.45
C HIS A 10 53.78 -3.85 60.90
N PRO A 11 52.89 -2.97 60.35
CA PRO A 11 51.80 -3.38 59.45
C PRO A 11 51.86 -2.87 57.98
N SER A 12 51.00 -3.51 57.16
CA SER A 12 50.29 -3.07 55.94
C SER A 12 50.76 -1.87 55.12
N GLU A 13 51.05 -2.09 53.83
CA GLU A 13 50.30 -1.49 52.70
C GLU A 13 50.67 -2.10 51.34
N SER A 14 49.74 -1.92 50.40
CA SER A 14 49.60 -2.43 49.02
C SER A 14 50.86 -2.68 48.18
N ASN A 15 50.83 -3.72 47.32
CA ASN A 15 51.28 -3.53 45.94
C ASN A 15 50.70 -4.53 44.92
N SER A 16 50.12 -3.94 43.87
CA SER A 16 49.71 -4.51 42.59
C SER A 16 50.90 -5.05 41.77
N ARG A 17 50.72 -6.17 41.07
CA ARG A 17 51.52 -6.54 39.88
C ARG A 17 50.64 -7.15 38.79
N ALA A 18 50.77 -6.56 37.61
CA ALA A 18 50.04 -6.82 36.38
C ALA A 18 50.64 -7.96 35.53
N SER A 19 49.84 -8.48 34.58
CA SER A 19 50.20 -8.86 33.19
C SER A 19 48.93 -9.35 32.44
N PRO A 20 48.85 -9.29 31.09
CA PRO A 20 48.70 -8.11 30.26
C PRO A 20 47.35 -8.09 29.51
N VAL A 21 46.88 -6.89 29.18
CA VAL A 21 45.66 -6.63 28.41
C VAL A 21 45.87 -6.99 26.94
N ARG A 22 45.04 -7.90 26.42
CA ARG A 22 44.80 -8.05 24.98
C ARG A 22 44.12 -6.78 24.48
N THR A 23 44.81 -6.02 23.62
CA THR A 23 44.20 -4.96 22.80
C THR A 23 43.15 -5.59 21.89
N ALA A 24 41.88 -5.44 22.27
CA ALA A 24 40.76 -5.69 21.37
C ALA A 24 40.84 -4.69 20.21
N GLY A 25 40.79 -5.22 18.99
CA GLY A 25 40.88 -4.45 17.76
C GLY A 25 39.80 -3.36 17.69
N ALA A 26 40.19 -2.23 17.11
CA ALA A 26 39.27 -1.20 16.67
C ALA A 26 38.17 -1.83 15.78
N SER A 27 36.91 -1.68 16.18
CA SER A 27 35.75 -2.01 15.35
C SER A 27 35.84 -1.16 14.08
N ALA A 28 35.91 -1.82 12.92
CA ALA A 28 35.68 -1.18 11.64
C ALA A 28 34.27 -0.55 11.68
N ALA A 29 34.16 0.74 11.36
CA ALA A 29 32.88 1.42 11.27
C ALA A 29 32.00 0.68 10.26
N GLU A 30 30.81 0.25 10.68
CA GLU A 30 29.87 -0.47 9.80
C GLU A 30 29.53 0.43 8.60
N ALA A 31 29.74 -0.06 7.38
CA ALA A 31 29.50 0.72 6.18
C ALA A 31 27.99 0.94 5.97
N ILE A 32 27.62 2.15 5.51
CA ILE A 32 26.22 2.52 5.26
C ILE A 32 25.71 1.70 4.06
N ARG A 33 24.68 0.90 4.31
CA ARG A 33 24.00 0.06 3.31
C ARG A 33 22.95 0.86 2.55
N VAL A 34 23.03 0.87 1.23
CA VAL A 34 22.12 1.56 0.31
C VAL A 34 21.52 0.54 -0.65
N VAL A 35 20.21 0.57 -0.83
CA VAL A 35 19.49 -0.26 -1.81
C VAL A 35 19.05 0.64 -2.97
N LEU A 36 19.37 0.25 -4.21
CA LEU A 36 18.85 0.91 -5.41
C LEU A 36 17.71 0.08 -6.00
N LEU A 37 16.54 0.71 -6.16
CA LEU A 37 15.37 0.14 -6.81
C LEU A 37 15.23 0.78 -8.19
N TYR A 38 15.16 -0.04 -9.23
CA TYR A 38 15.04 0.43 -10.62
C TYR A 38 14.35 -0.63 -11.48
N LYS A 39 13.76 -0.18 -12.58
CA LYS A 39 13.16 -1.10 -13.57
C LYS A 39 14.21 -1.49 -14.61
N ARG A 40 14.43 -2.80 -14.74
CA ARG A 40 15.35 -3.38 -15.72
C ARG A 40 14.91 -3.09 -17.16
N HIS A 41 15.87 -3.11 -18.08
CA HIS A 41 15.67 -2.93 -19.53
C HIS A 41 15.14 -1.56 -19.98
N LEU A 42 15.12 -0.56 -19.09
CA LEU A 42 14.94 0.83 -19.45
C LEU A 42 16.31 1.50 -19.58
N PRO A 43 16.72 2.00 -20.76
CA PRO A 43 18.07 2.52 -20.96
C PRO A 43 18.45 3.66 -20.00
N ALA A 44 17.50 4.55 -19.70
CA ALA A 44 17.73 5.68 -18.79
C ALA A 44 17.88 5.23 -17.34
N ASP A 45 16.96 4.40 -16.82
CA ASP A 45 17.07 3.84 -15.48
C ASP A 45 18.34 3.00 -15.31
N GLN A 46 18.70 2.19 -16.31
CA GLN A 46 19.93 1.39 -16.32
C GLN A 46 21.18 2.28 -16.26
N TYR A 47 21.20 3.37 -17.02
CA TYR A 47 22.32 4.31 -17.00
C TYR A 47 22.50 4.93 -15.61
N VAL A 48 21.40 5.43 -15.02
CA VAL A 48 21.44 6.10 -13.71
C VAL A 48 21.79 5.11 -12.59
N VAL A 49 21.28 3.87 -12.63
CA VAL A 49 21.61 2.88 -11.60
C VAL A 49 23.10 2.50 -11.63
N GLU A 50 23.69 2.35 -12.82
CA GLU A 50 25.12 2.05 -12.99
C GLU A 50 26.00 3.22 -12.55
N LEU A 51 25.60 4.46 -12.86
CA LEU A 51 26.25 5.68 -12.38
C LEU A 51 26.27 5.71 -10.84
N LEU A 52 25.11 5.54 -10.20
CA LEU A 52 24.98 5.62 -8.75
C LEU A 52 25.71 4.48 -8.05
N GLU A 53 25.65 3.25 -8.57
CA GLU A 53 26.39 2.11 -8.01
C GLU A 53 27.88 2.39 -7.95
N LYS A 54 28.45 2.86 -9.06
CA LYS A 54 29.88 3.18 -9.17
C LYS A 54 30.28 4.31 -8.24
N GLU A 55 29.55 5.43 -8.26
CA GLU A 55 29.92 6.62 -7.49
C GLU A 55 29.71 6.42 -5.99
N LEU A 56 28.62 5.78 -5.57
CA LEU A 56 28.39 5.46 -4.16
C LEU A 56 29.41 4.44 -3.64
N GLY A 57 29.78 3.43 -4.44
CA GLY A 57 30.83 2.49 -4.08
C GLY A 57 32.19 3.17 -3.90
N THR A 58 32.54 4.12 -4.77
CA THR A 58 33.78 4.93 -4.66
C THR A 58 33.80 5.77 -3.37
N HIS A 59 32.63 6.17 -2.86
CA HIS A 59 32.48 6.94 -1.63
C HIS A 59 32.27 6.08 -0.36
N GLY A 60 32.47 4.75 -0.45
CA GLY A 60 32.48 3.85 0.71
C GLY A 60 31.11 3.34 1.17
N TYR A 61 30.05 3.54 0.39
CA TYR A 61 28.73 2.96 0.66
C TYR A 61 28.65 1.51 0.18
N GLN A 62 27.94 0.65 0.92
CA GLN A 62 27.60 -0.70 0.49
C GLN A 62 26.32 -0.66 -0.33
N VAL A 63 26.44 -0.67 -1.65
CA VAL A 63 25.30 -0.65 -2.56
C VAL A 63 24.83 -2.08 -2.84
N TRP A 64 23.52 -2.30 -2.74
CA TRP A 64 22.86 -3.51 -3.19
C TRP A 64 21.83 -3.16 -4.27
N ILE A 65 21.76 -4.01 -5.29
CA ILE A 65 20.87 -3.90 -6.44
C ILE A 65 20.32 -5.29 -6.71
N ASP A 66 19.02 -5.43 -6.94
CA ASP A 66 18.50 -6.72 -7.37
C ASP A 66 18.94 -7.02 -8.82
N ARG A 67 19.90 -7.94 -8.94
CA ARG A 67 20.38 -8.50 -10.23
C ARG A 67 20.05 -10.00 -10.38
N HIS A 68 19.31 -10.60 -9.44
CA HIS A 68 19.14 -12.05 -9.41
C HIS A 68 18.35 -12.57 -10.63
N LEU A 69 18.85 -13.69 -11.17
CA LEU A 69 18.27 -14.47 -12.29
C LEU A 69 17.49 -15.70 -11.80
N THR A 70 17.77 -16.21 -10.59
CA THR A 70 17.09 -17.36 -10.01
C THR A 70 16.00 -16.88 -9.06
N LEU A 71 14.77 -16.88 -9.55
CA LEU A 71 13.60 -16.38 -8.83
C LEU A 71 12.96 -17.52 -8.03
N GLY A 72 12.72 -17.26 -6.75
CA GLY A 72 12.25 -18.25 -5.78
C GLY A 72 11.97 -17.65 -4.41
N VAL A 73 11.63 -18.48 -3.43
CA VAL A 73 11.28 -18.04 -2.07
C VAL A 73 12.48 -17.38 -1.37
N GLU A 74 13.69 -17.88 -1.62
CA GLU A 74 14.94 -17.36 -1.07
C GLU A 74 15.23 -15.95 -1.58
N TRP A 75 15.07 -15.73 -2.89
CA TRP A 75 15.21 -14.40 -3.51
C TRP A 75 14.23 -13.40 -2.90
N ALA A 76 12.95 -13.80 -2.78
CA ALA A 76 11.93 -12.96 -2.19
C ALA A 76 12.24 -12.54 -0.74
N LYS A 77 12.72 -13.49 0.08
CA LYS A 77 13.17 -13.20 1.44
C LYS A 77 14.39 -12.30 1.48
N GLU A 78 15.31 -12.47 0.52
CA GLU A 78 16.50 -11.63 0.44
C GLU A 78 16.13 -10.16 0.17
N ILE A 79 15.29 -9.87 -0.82
CA ILE A 79 14.88 -8.48 -1.15
C ILE A 79 14.36 -7.76 0.11
N GLU A 80 13.45 -8.39 0.84
CA GLU A 80 12.86 -7.80 2.02
C GLU A 80 13.87 -7.55 3.13
N GLN A 81 14.76 -8.53 3.35
CA GLN A 81 15.81 -8.39 4.33
C GLN A 81 16.76 -7.24 3.96
N LYS A 82 17.12 -7.11 2.67
CA LYS A 82 17.98 -6.03 2.18
C LYS A 82 17.33 -4.66 2.35
N ILE A 83 16.05 -4.52 2.00
CA ILE A 83 15.29 -3.28 2.21
C ILE A 83 15.21 -2.93 3.70
N ARG A 84 14.90 -3.91 4.55
CA ARG A 84 14.76 -3.71 6.00
C ARG A 84 16.07 -3.31 6.67
N ASP A 85 17.19 -3.89 6.26
CA ASP A 85 18.52 -3.66 6.85
C ASP A 85 19.23 -2.42 6.27
N ALA A 86 18.65 -1.81 5.24
CA ALA A 86 19.21 -0.64 4.57
C ALA A 86 19.18 0.59 5.48
N HIS A 87 20.14 1.49 5.25
CA HIS A 87 20.14 2.82 5.83
C HIS A 87 19.39 3.80 4.92
N ALA A 88 19.48 3.58 3.60
CA ALA A 88 18.73 4.32 2.60
C ALA A 88 18.25 3.42 1.47
N VAL A 89 17.10 3.74 0.92
CA VAL A 89 16.52 3.13 -0.28
C VAL A 89 16.33 4.24 -1.30
N ILE A 90 16.98 4.09 -2.46
CA ILE A 90 16.90 5.03 -3.57
C ILE A 90 16.02 4.42 -4.66
N GLY A 91 14.90 5.05 -4.97
CA GLY A 91 13.99 4.60 -6.03
C GLY A 91 14.14 5.42 -7.30
N LEU A 92 14.49 4.77 -8.43
CA LEU A 92 14.54 5.39 -9.75
C LEU A 92 13.16 5.37 -10.42
N LEU A 93 12.64 6.56 -10.73
CA LEU A 93 11.26 6.81 -11.14
C LEU A 93 11.22 7.50 -12.52
N SER A 94 11.29 6.71 -13.59
CA SER A 94 10.88 7.13 -14.93
C SER A 94 9.36 6.98 -15.10
N GLU A 95 8.81 7.45 -16.22
CA GLU A 95 7.38 7.27 -16.50
C GLU A 95 6.98 5.78 -16.42
N ASP A 96 7.80 4.89 -16.98
CA ASP A 96 7.55 3.45 -17.00
C ASP A 96 7.81 2.74 -15.66
N SER A 97 8.85 3.13 -14.92
CA SER A 97 9.14 2.53 -13.61
C SER A 97 8.15 2.99 -12.54
N SER A 98 7.64 4.23 -12.63
CA SER A 98 6.58 4.73 -11.74
C SER A 98 5.28 3.93 -11.84
N ARG A 99 5.06 3.22 -12.95
CA ARG A 99 3.90 2.35 -13.17
C ARG A 99 4.16 0.88 -12.82
N SER A 100 5.34 0.54 -12.30
CA SER A 100 5.70 -0.83 -11.93
C SER A 100 5.09 -1.24 -10.60
N GLU A 101 4.36 -2.36 -10.57
CA GLU A 101 3.85 -2.95 -9.32
C GLU A 101 4.98 -3.37 -8.37
N MET A 102 6.12 -3.80 -8.91
CA MET A 102 7.26 -4.25 -8.10
C MET A 102 7.94 -3.05 -7.44
N ILE A 103 8.22 -1.98 -8.19
CA ILE A 103 8.80 -0.75 -7.62
C ILE A 103 7.87 -0.14 -6.57
N ALA A 104 6.56 -0.07 -6.87
CA ALA A 104 5.56 0.37 -5.89
C ALA A 104 5.61 -0.46 -4.61
N PHE A 105 5.62 -1.79 -4.76
CA PHE A 105 5.68 -2.71 -3.63
C PHE A 105 6.96 -2.59 -2.80
N GLU A 106 8.12 -2.46 -3.44
CA GLU A 106 9.41 -2.30 -2.76
C GLU A 106 9.49 -0.97 -2.01
N ILE A 107 8.94 0.11 -2.59
CA ILE A 107 8.86 1.42 -1.95
C ILE A 107 7.85 1.41 -0.79
N GLU A 108 6.69 0.75 -0.95
CA GLU A 108 5.74 0.49 0.14
C GLU A 108 6.45 -0.22 1.31
N ASN A 109 7.18 -1.31 1.02
CA ASN A 109 7.91 -2.08 2.05
C ASN A 109 9.01 -1.24 2.73
N ALA A 110 9.74 -0.45 1.96
CA ALA A 110 10.76 0.45 2.49
C ALA A 110 10.14 1.55 3.36
N HIS A 111 8.98 2.07 2.96
CA HIS A 111 8.21 3.02 3.76
C HIS A 111 7.71 2.39 5.06
N GLU A 112 7.08 1.20 5.00
CA GLU A 112 6.63 0.47 6.18
C GLU A 112 7.78 0.19 7.15
N SER A 113 8.93 -0.26 6.63
CA SER A 113 10.14 -0.45 7.43
C SER A 113 10.60 0.87 8.06
N SER A 114 10.63 1.96 7.27
CA SER A 114 10.95 3.31 7.77
C SER A 114 10.04 3.73 8.91
N GLN A 115 8.75 3.50 8.78
CA GLN A 115 7.77 3.83 9.81
C GLN A 115 7.97 3.00 11.09
N GLN A 116 8.33 1.72 10.95
CA GLN A 116 8.57 0.82 12.09
C GLN A 116 9.93 1.05 12.77
N GLN A 117 10.93 1.53 12.04
CA GLN A 117 12.30 1.74 12.51
C GLN A 117 12.68 3.21 12.65
N GLN A 118 11.72 4.08 13.02
CA GLN A 118 11.96 5.50 13.32
C GLN A 118 12.69 6.27 12.20
N GLY A 119 12.32 6.02 10.95
CA GLY A 119 12.85 6.71 9.77
C GLY A 119 13.88 5.91 8.95
N ARG A 120 14.07 4.61 9.21
CA ARG A 120 15.02 3.74 8.49
C ARG A 120 14.35 2.57 7.72
N PRO A 121 14.64 2.37 6.42
CA PRO A 121 15.56 3.15 5.60
C PRO A 121 15.00 4.53 5.23
N ARG A 122 15.90 5.50 5.06
CA ARG A 122 15.52 6.79 4.47
C ARG A 122 15.19 6.59 2.98
N LEU A 123 13.99 7.00 2.57
CA LEU A 123 13.59 6.98 1.16
C LEU A 123 14.16 8.20 0.43
N LEU A 124 14.73 7.97 -0.76
CA LEU A 124 15.30 9.00 -1.63
C LEU A 124 14.80 8.77 -3.07
N PRO A 125 13.72 9.44 -3.49
CA PRO A 125 13.22 9.33 -4.86
C PRO A 125 14.13 10.07 -5.84
N ILE A 126 14.49 9.42 -6.94
CA ILE A 126 15.16 10.04 -8.08
C ILE A 126 14.25 9.90 -9.29
N ARG A 127 13.82 11.02 -9.84
CA ARG A 127 13.01 11.05 -11.05
C ARG A 127 13.93 11.02 -12.28
N VAL A 128 13.67 10.09 -13.19
CA VAL A 128 14.50 9.82 -14.37
C VAL A 128 13.74 10.29 -15.62
N ASN A 129 14.10 11.48 -16.12
CA ASN A 129 13.48 12.15 -17.25
C ASN A 129 11.94 12.18 -17.18
N PHE A 130 11.41 12.41 -15.97
CA PHE A 130 9.98 12.34 -15.69
C PHE A 130 9.58 13.32 -14.59
N THR A 131 8.67 14.25 -14.91
CA THR A 131 8.18 15.26 -13.95
C THR A 131 6.66 15.17 -13.72
N GLY A 132 6.00 14.18 -14.32
CA GLY A 132 4.56 13.97 -14.17
C GLY A 132 4.13 13.54 -12.76
N PRO A 133 2.82 13.47 -12.49
CA PRO A 133 2.31 12.97 -11.22
C PRO A 133 2.68 11.48 -11.04
N LEU A 134 3.04 11.08 -9.83
CA LEU A 134 3.21 9.68 -9.48
C LEU A 134 1.83 9.02 -9.29
N PRO A 135 1.65 7.75 -9.69
CA PRO A 135 0.43 7.02 -9.37
C PRO A 135 0.41 6.58 -7.91
N GLU A 136 -0.78 6.32 -7.35
CA GLU A 136 -0.88 5.64 -6.06
C GLU A 136 -0.37 4.19 -6.17
N PRO A 137 0.32 3.66 -5.14
CA PRO A 137 0.57 4.26 -3.81
C PRO A 137 1.83 5.14 -3.73
N LEU A 138 2.58 5.30 -4.83
CA LEU A 138 3.85 6.05 -4.84
C LEU A 138 3.65 7.52 -4.49
N SER A 139 2.60 8.17 -5.01
CA SER A 139 2.28 9.57 -4.67
C SER A 139 2.11 9.79 -3.18
N GLY A 140 1.30 8.95 -2.50
CA GLY A 140 1.06 9.07 -1.06
C GLY A 140 2.33 8.95 -0.21
N ILE A 141 3.32 8.20 -0.69
CA ILE A 141 4.58 7.94 0.03
C ILE A 141 5.66 8.98 -0.32
N LEU A 142 5.80 9.33 -1.60
CA LEU A 142 6.96 10.02 -2.13
C LEU A 142 6.73 11.50 -2.43
N ASP A 143 5.49 11.95 -2.68
CA ASP A 143 5.22 13.38 -2.92
C ASP A 143 5.62 14.28 -1.73
N PRO A 144 5.51 13.84 -0.45
CA PRO A 144 6.03 14.61 0.68
C PRO A 144 7.56 14.67 0.75
N ILE A 145 8.28 13.88 -0.05
CA ILE A 145 9.74 13.73 0.01
C ILE A 145 10.37 14.51 -1.16
N GLN A 146 11.39 15.32 -0.86
CA GLN A 146 12.15 16.00 -1.91
C GLN A 146 12.85 14.96 -2.80
N TYR A 147 12.58 15.04 -4.11
CA TYR A 147 13.20 14.19 -5.11
C TYR A 147 14.40 14.88 -5.77
N VAL A 148 15.29 14.07 -6.34
CA VAL A 148 16.36 14.50 -7.24
C VAL A 148 15.92 14.24 -8.68
N LEU A 149 16.08 15.20 -9.57
CA LEU A 149 15.77 15.02 -11.00
C LEU A 149 17.05 14.73 -11.78
N TRP A 150 17.04 13.69 -12.60
CA TRP A 150 18.03 13.44 -13.65
C TRP A 150 17.30 13.51 -15.01
N GLU A 151 17.68 14.40 -15.90
CA GLU A 151 17.08 14.49 -17.25
C GLU A 151 17.98 13.84 -18.31
N ASP A 152 19.29 14.07 -18.20
CA ASP A 152 20.29 13.57 -19.14
C ASP A 152 21.71 13.54 -18.50
N PRO A 153 22.72 12.96 -19.19
CA PRO A 153 24.08 12.82 -18.64
C PRO A 153 24.78 14.10 -18.17
N ARG A 154 24.31 15.30 -18.57
CA ARG A 154 24.86 16.57 -18.06
C ARG A 154 24.54 16.78 -16.59
N ASP A 155 23.52 16.11 -16.06
CA ASP A 155 23.11 16.15 -14.66
C ASP A 155 23.92 15.23 -13.74
N ASP A 156 24.74 14.32 -14.28
CA ASP A 156 25.39 13.25 -13.51
C ASP A 156 26.10 13.75 -12.25
N GLN A 157 26.97 14.75 -12.40
CA GLN A 157 27.72 15.31 -11.27
C GLN A 157 26.79 15.96 -10.23
N ARG A 158 25.72 16.63 -10.68
CA ARG A 158 24.75 17.29 -9.82
C ARG A 158 23.95 16.24 -9.03
N VAL A 159 23.41 15.23 -9.71
CA VAL A 159 22.62 14.15 -9.12
C VAL A 159 23.44 13.35 -8.12
N VAL A 160 24.67 12.95 -8.47
CA VAL A 160 25.58 12.27 -7.54
C VAL A 160 25.87 13.13 -6.32
N SER A 161 26.12 14.42 -6.50
CA SER A 161 26.39 15.34 -5.39
C SER A 161 25.19 15.51 -4.46
N GLU A 162 23.98 15.64 -5.01
CA GLU A 162 22.73 15.74 -4.25
C GLU A 162 22.42 14.45 -3.49
N VAL A 163 22.61 13.28 -4.12
CA VAL A 163 22.43 11.97 -3.47
C VAL A 163 23.45 11.79 -2.34
N LEU A 164 24.73 12.08 -2.58
CA LEU A 164 25.76 12.03 -1.54
C LEU A 164 25.44 13.00 -0.40
N ALA A 165 24.93 14.20 -0.69
CA ALA A 165 24.49 15.15 0.32
C ALA A 165 23.29 14.66 1.13
N ALA A 166 22.34 13.97 0.49
CA ALA A 166 21.20 13.36 1.15
C ALA A 166 21.59 12.16 2.03
N LEU A 167 22.64 11.41 1.66
CA LEU A 167 23.18 10.31 2.44
C LEU A 167 24.09 10.77 3.59
N LYS A 168 24.69 11.96 3.49
CA LYS A 168 25.46 12.59 4.58
C LYS A 168 24.56 12.79 5.80
N GLY A 169 24.97 12.21 6.93
CA GLY A 169 24.22 12.27 8.20
C GLY A 169 23.54 10.95 8.59
N LEU A 170 23.52 9.94 7.72
CA LEU A 170 23.17 8.58 8.11
C LEU A 170 24.30 8.01 8.98
N THR A 171 24.01 7.67 10.24
CA THR A 171 24.97 7.04 11.15
C THR A 171 24.74 5.53 11.21
N PRO A 172 25.81 4.70 11.20
CA PRO A 172 25.68 3.24 11.28
C PRO A 172 25.09 2.76 12.61
N SER A 173 25.39 3.48 13.71
CA SER A 173 24.98 3.16 15.07
C SER A 173 24.53 4.42 15.80
N GLN A 174 23.21 4.61 15.92
CA GLN A 174 22.63 5.28 17.08
C GLN A 174 21.36 4.52 17.51
N PRO A 175 21.23 4.13 18.78
CA PRO A 175 19.94 3.76 19.36
C PRO A 175 19.02 4.99 19.42
N PRO A 176 17.70 4.79 19.54
CA PRO A 176 16.68 5.80 19.29
C PRO A 176 16.84 7.04 20.17
N VAL A 177 16.96 8.22 19.55
CA VAL A 177 16.77 9.49 20.26
C VAL A 177 15.27 9.77 20.28
N ARG A 178 14.64 9.57 21.44
CA ARG A 178 13.32 10.14 21.73
C ARG A 178 13.41 11.66 21.62
N ILE A 179 12.89 12.23 20.54
CA ILE A 179 12.56 13.66 20.52
C ILE A 179 11.30 13.81 21.38
N VAL A 180 11.50 14.17 22.65
CA VAL A 180 10.42 14.65 23.51
C VAL A 180 10.07 16.06 22.99
N PRO A 181 8.82 16.35 22.62
CA PRO A 181 8.43 17.71 22.27
C PRO A 181 8.67 18.60 23.48
N THR A 182 9.62 19.53 23.37
CA THR A 182 9.85 20.50 24.43
C THR A 182 8.70 21.50 24.37
N LYS A 183 7.85 21.53 25.40
CA LYS A 183 6.79 22.54 25.57
C LYS A 183 7.37 23.93 25.33
N GLY A 184 6.84 24.67 24.34
CA GLY A 184 7.01 26.12 24.26
C GLY A 184 7.55 26.71 22.95
N LEU A 185 7.88 25.93 21.92
CA LEU A 185 8.27 26.51 20.63
C LEU A 185 7.02 26.90 19.82
N ARG A 186 6.60 28.16 19.96
CA ARG A 186 5.69 28.83 19.02
C ARG A 186 6.40 28.95 17.67
N LEU A 187 6.05 28.08 16.72
CA LEU A 187 6.25 28.36 15.31
C LEU A 187 5.29 29.49 14.91
N MET A 188 5.80 30.70 14.83
CA MET A 188 5.08 31.80 14.19
C MET A 188 5.03 31.50 12.69
N ALA A 189 3.85 31.11 12.20
CA ALA A 189 3.61 30.99 10.77
C ALA A 189 3.88 32.35 10.10
N ARG A 190 4.81 32.37 9.14
CA ARG A 190 4.86 33.47 8.18
C ARG A 190 3.54 33.43 7.39
N PRO A 191 2.86 34.57 7.18
CA PRO A 191 1.62 34.59 6.42
C PRO A 191 1.89 34.01 5.02
N ALA A 192 1.13 32.97 4.68
CA ALA A 192 1.14 32.37 3.36
C ALA A 192 0.80 33.46 2.32
N ILE A 193 1.62 33.56 1.28
CA ILE A 193 1.26 34.34 0.09
C ILE A 193 0.04 33.65 -0.48
N GLN A 194 -1.12 34.33 -0.45
CA GLN A 194 -2.34 33.81 -1.06
C GLN A 194 -2.06 33.58 -2.56
N PRO A 195 -2.13 32.32 -3.06
CA PRO A 195 -2.02 32.09 -4.49
C PRO A 195 -3.20 32.79 -5.17
N ARG A 196 -2.91 33.60 -6.18
CA ARG A 196 -3.95 34.16 -7.04
C ARG A 196 -4.74 32.99 -7.65
N PRO A 197 -6.08 33.00 -7.59
CA PRO A 197 -6.88 31.96 -8.21
C PRO A 197 -6.64 31.98 -9.72
N VAL A 198 -5.91 30.98 -10.20
CA VAL A 198 -5.90 30.65 -11.62
C VAL A 198 -7.21 29.94 -11.89
N ALA A 199 -8.09 30.56 -12.68
CA ALA A 199 -9.30 29.93 -13.14
C ALA A 199 -8.93 28.69 -13.96
N VAL A 200 -9.03 27.50 -13.34
CA VAL A 200 -8.95 26.24 -14.07
C VAL A 200 -10.24 26.13 -14.86
N ALA A 201 -10.16 26.43 -16.16
CA ALA A 201 -11.27 26.20 -17.07
C ALA A 201 -11.71 24.73 -16.95
N LYS A 202 -13.02 24.51 -16.83
CA LYS A 202 -13.63 23.17 -16.82
C LYS A 202 -13.16 22.46 -18.08
N ALA A 203 -12.21 21.53 -17.96
CA ALA A 203 -11.62 20.85 -19.11
C ALA A 203 -12.74 20.16 -19.89
N ALA A 204 -12.89 20.55 -21.16
CA ALA A 204 -13.78 19.84 -22.08
C ALA A 204 -13.32 18.38 -22.19
N ALA A 205 -14.28 17.46 -22.36
CA ALA A 205 -13.96 16.08 -22.68
C ALA A 205 -13.03 16.05 -23.90
N PRO A 206 -11.89 15.33 -23.85
CA PRO A 206 -10.96 15.31 -24.96
C PRO A 206 -11.66 14.77 -26.22
N THR A 207 -11.57 15.53 -27.31
CA THR A 207 -12.19 15.24 -28.62
C THR A 207 -11.35 14.33 -29.52
N MET A 208 -10.32 13.70 -28.97
CA MET A 208 -9.44 12.73 -29.64
C MET A 208 -9.58 11.38 -28.94
N PRO A 209 -9.36 10.22 -29.62
CA PRO A 209 -9.20 8.96 -28.93
C PRO A 209 -8.14 9.13 -27.85
N LEU A 210 -8.52 8.95 -26.59
CA LEU A 210 -7.57 9.02 -25.48
C LEU A 210 -6.45 8.01 -25.76
N PRO A 211 -5.17 8.38 -25.58
CA PRO A 211 -4.10 7.40 -25.51
C PRO A 211 -4.53 6.28 -24.56
N LEU A 212 -4.25 5.02 -24.92
CA LEU A 212 -4.64 3.87 -24.09
C LEU A 212 -4.23 4.14 -22.63
N GLU A 213 -5.21 4.09 -21.72
CA GLU A 213 -5.02 4.55 -20.34
C GLU A 213 -3.97 3.70 -19.62
N PRO A 214 -3.10 4.29 -18.79
CA PRO A 214 -2.14 3.53 -18.01
C PRO A 214 -2.86 2.51 -17.10
N ILE A 215 -2.32 1.29 -17.05
CA ILE A 215 -2.89 0.19 -16.29
C ILE A 215 -2.28 0.16 -14.89
N GLY A 216 -3.04 0.62 -13.89
CA GLY A 216 -2.66 0.63 -12.48
C GLY A 216 -3.60 1.53 -11.67
N GLY A 217 -3.85 1.21 -10.40
CA GLY A 217 -4.72 2.01 -9.54
C GLY A 217 -6.22 2.00 -9.93
N ALA A 218 -6.94 3.01 -9.45
CA ALA A 218 -8.36 3.18 -9.71
C ALA A 218 -8.63 3.62 -11.16
N VAL A 219 -9.63 3.03 -11.80
CA VAL A 219 -10.02 3.39 -13.17
C VAL A 219 -10.67 4.78 -13.17
N PRO A 220 -10.23 5.73 -14.01
CA PRO A 220 -10.82 7.07 -14.08
C PRO A 220 -12.33 7.05 -14.31
N LEU A 221 -13.04 8.06 -13.80
CA LEU A 221 -14.50 8.13 -13.85
C LEU A 221 -15.06 8.19 -15.28
N ASN A 222 -14.34 8.86 -16.18
CA ASN A 222 -14.68 9.01 -17.60
C ASN A 222 -14.05 7.92 -18.49
N SER A 223 -13.35 6.94 -17.90
CA SER A 223 -12.71 5.87 -18.66
C SER A 223 -13.73 5.01 -19.40
N GLU A 224 -13.53 4.87 -20.70
CA GLU A 224 -14.25 3.91 -21.52
C GLU A 224 -13.83 2.46 -21.21
N PHE A 225 -12.78 2.23 -20.45
CA PHE A 225 -12.30 0.88 -20.10
C PHE A 225 -12.87 0.35 -18.78
N TYR A 226 -13.81 1.08 -18.14
CA TYR A 226 -14.56 0.56 -17.00
C TYR A 226 -15.73 -0.31 -17.46
N VAL A 227 -15.77 -1.55 -16.98
CA VAL A 227 -16.89 -2.46 -17.19
C VAL A 227 -17.85 -2.37 -16.01
N ILE A 228 -19.10 -2.02 -16.32
CA ILE A 228 -20.18 -1.99 -15.34
C ILE A 228 -20.55 -3.44 -14.99
N ARG A 229 -20.61 -3.74 -13.70
CA ARG A 229 -20.99 -5.04 -13.13
C ARG A 229 -22.37 -4.93 -12.46
N SER A 230 -22.96 -6.07 -12.12
CA SER A 230 -24.22 -6.13 -11.35
C SER A 230 -24.15 -5.31 -10.05
N ALA A 231 -23.03 -5.46 -9.33
CA ALA A 231 -22.76 -4.78 -8.07
C ALA A 231 -22.78 -3.24 -8.21
N ASP A 232 -22.46 -2.66 -9.37
CA ASP A 232 -22.54 -1.21 -9.60
C ASP A 232 -23.98 -0.70 -9.50
N GLY A 233 -24.95 -1.46 -10.05
CA GLY A 233 -26.37 -1.14 -9.96
C GLY A 233 -26.89 -1.24 -8.53
N GLU A 234 -26.46 -2.28 -7.81
CA GLU A 234 -26.78 -2.48 -6.39
C GLU A 234 -26.20 -1.34 -5.52
N LEU A 235 -24.96 -0.91 -5.78
CA LEU A 235 -24.34 0.24 -5.11
C LEU A 235 -25.15 1.52 -5.31
N ARG A 236 -25.52 1.83 -6.55
CA ARG A 236 -26.33 3.02 -6.84
C ARG A 236 -27.68 2.97 -6.14
N THR A 237 -28.29 1.78 -6.07
CA THR A 237 -29.56 1.58 -5.36
C THR A 237 -29.38 1.79 -3.86
N ALA A 238 -28.34 1.22 -3.26
CA ALA A 238 -28.01 1.38 -1.84
C ALA A 238 -27.72 2.84 -1.46
N LEU A 239 -26.94 3.55 -2.28
CA LEU A 239 -26.66 4.98 -2.10
C LEU A 239 -27.91 5.84 -2.28
N THR A 240 -28.83 5.45 -3.16
CA THR A 240 -30.11 6.15 -3.36
C THR A 240 -31.04 6.01 -2.17
N ARG A 241 -31.02 4.86 -1.50
CA ARG A 241 -31.73 4.62 -0.23
C ARG A 241 -31.02 5.21 0.99
N TYR A 242 -29.83 5.77 0.80
CA TYR A 242 -28.93 6.16 1.88
C TYR A 242 -28.73 5.01 2.88
N ASP A 243 -28.50 3.78 2.43
CA ASP A 243 -28.25 2.65 3.34
C ASP A 243 -27.13 3.05 4.33
N SER A 244 -27.27 2.71 5.62
CA SER A 244 -26.35 3.21 6.65
C SER A 244 -24.92 2.71 6.49
N ILE A 245 -24.78 1.43 6.12
CA ILE A 245 -23.50 0.80 5.82
C ILE A 245 -23.63 0.04 4.51
N ILE A 246 -22.69 0.29 3.60
CA ILE A 246 -22.55 -0.39 2.33
C ILE A 246 -21.16 -1.02 2.30
N LEU A 247 -21.10 -2.34 2.19
CA LEU A 247 -19.90 -3.14 2.26
C LEU A 247 -19.49 -3.59 0.85
N ILE A 248 -18.41 -3.03 0.30
CA ILE A 248 -17.84 -3.41 -1.01
C ILE A 248 -16.73 -4.43 -0.77
N LYS A 249 -17.09 -5.70 -0.90
CA LYS A 249 -16.21 -6.85 -0.63
C LYS A 249 -15.57 -7.36 -1.91
N GLY A 250 -14.26 -7.62 -1.89
CA GLY A 250 -13.61 -8.38 -2.96
C GLY A 250 -12.09 -8.48 -2.81
N GLY A 251 -11.46 -9.42 -3.51
CA GLY A 251 -10.01 -9.62 -3.46
C GLY A 251 -9.20 -8.38 -3.87
N ARG A 252 -7.87 -8.41 -3.69
CA ARG A 252 -7.00 -7.35 -4.22
C ARG A 252 -7.17 -7.23 -5.74
N GLN A 253 -7.07 -5.99 -6.24
CA GLN A 253 -7.12 -5.65 -7.68
C GLN A 253 -8.39 -6.07 -8.45
N ILE A 254 -9.49 -6.35 -7.76
CA ILE A 254 -10.82 -6.57 -8.38
C ILE A 254 -11.53 -5.25 -8.73
N GLY A 255 -10.93 -4.08 -8.48
CA GLY A 255 -11.53 -2.78 -8.77
C GLY A 255 -12.53 -2.28 -7.72
N LYS A 256 -12.28 -2.55 -6.44
CA LYS A 256 -13.06 -1.98 -5.30
C LYS A 256 -13.00 -0.45 -5.30
N THR A 257 -11.80 0.13 -5.32
CA THR A 257 -11.57 1.57 -5.36
C THR A 257 -12.26 2.23 -6.55
N SER A 258 -12.17 1.63 -7.75
CA SER A 258 -12.85 2.14 -8.95
C SER A 258 -14.37 2.19 -8.78
N MET A 259 -14.96 1.16 -8.18
CA MET A 259 -16.39 1.11 -7.89
C MET A 259 -16.79 2.12 -6.81
N LEU A 260 -16.00 2.22 -5.73
CA LEU A 260 -16.22 3.20 -4.65
C LEU A 260 -16.17 4.63 -5.21
N ALA A 261 -15.13 4.98 -5.98
CA ALA A 261 -14.98 6.31 -6.59
C ALA A 261 -16.19 6.69 -7.46
N ARG A 262 -16.71 5.75 -8.27
CA ARG A 262 -17.91 5.97 -9.09
C ARG A 262 -19.18 6.11 -8.26
N GLY A 263 -19.33 5.32 -7.20
CA GLY A 263 -20.44 5.47 -6.25
C GLY A 263 -20.42 6.82 -5.54
N LEU A 264 -19.25 7.25 -5.08
CA LEU A 264 -19.04 8.57 -4.48
C LEU A 264 -19.35 9.71 -5.47
N GLN A 265 -18.92 9.58 -6.73
CA GLN A 265 -19.26 10.55 -7.77
C GLN A 265 -20.77 10.63 -8.01
N PHE A 266 -21.43 9.48 -8.14
CA PHE A 266 -22.89 9.40 -8.27
C PHE A 266 -23.62 10.05 -7.09
N ALA A 267 -23.10 9.89 -5.86
CA ALA A 267 -23.65 10.56 -4.68
C ALA A 267 -23.48 12.08 -4.73
N ARG A 268 -22.32 12.59 -5.17
CA ARG A 268 -22.09 14.05 -5.36
C ARG A 268 -23.08 14.63 -6.37
N GLU A 269 -23.29 13.96 -7.48
CA GLU A 269 -24.23 14.39 -8.54
C GLU A 269 -25.69 14.45 -8.04
N ARG A 270 -26.03 13.69 -6.99
CA ARG A 270 -27.33 13.72 -6.32
C ARG A 270 -27.42 14.75 -5.19
N GLY A 271 -26.38 15.57 -4.99
CA GLY A 271 -26.35 16.62 -3.99
C GLY A 271 -25.94 16.15 -2.58
N ALA A 272 -25.45 14.92 -2.42
CA ALA A 272 -24.87 14.49 -1.16
C ALA A 272 -23.48 15.11 -0.95
N LYS A 273 -23.11 15.35 0.31
CA LYS A 273 -21.73 15.65 0.70
C LYS A 273 -20.95 14.36 0.72
N VAL A 274 -19.69 14.41 0.29
CA VAL A 274 -18.87 13.23 0.12
C VAL A 274 -17.48 13.44 0.69
N ALA A 275 -17.05 12.51 1.52
CA ALA A 275 -15.67 12.37 1.97
C ALA A 275 -15.11 11.00 1.56
N LEU A 276 -13.81 10.92 1.34
CA LEU A 276 -13.07 9.69 1.08
C LEU A 276 -11.88 9.61 2.02
N THR A 277 -11.82 8.54 2.80
CA THR A 277 -10.64 8.20 3.59
C THR A 277 -9.97 7.00 2.95
N ASP A 278 -8.78 7.23 2.41
CA ASP A 278 -7.87 6.17 2.00
C ASP A 278 -6.90 5.91 3.16
N PHE A 279 -7.01 4.73 3.76
CA PHE A 279 -6.20 4.34 4.90
C PHE A 279 -4.72 4.16 4.57
N GLN A 280 -4.32 4.04 3.30
CA GLN A 280 -2.91 4.00 2.90
C GLN A 280 -2.20 5.33 3.19
N LYS A 281 -2.93 6.44 3.27
CA LYS A 281 -2.37 7.77 3.56
C LYS A 281 -1.96 7.97 5.02
N PHE A 282 -2.39 7.08 5.92
CA PHE A 282 -2.04 7.16 7.34
C PHE A 282 -0.67 6.50 7.56
N ASN A 283 0.25 7.21 8.19
CA ASN A 283 1.55 6.65 8.55
C ASN A 283 1.47 5.87 9.88
N ALA A 284 2.58 5.26 10.34
CA ALA A 284 2.54 4.49 11.58
C ALA A 284 2.25 5.36 12.81
N SER A 285 2.67 6.62 12.84
CA SER A 285 2.37 7.52 13.96
C SER A 285 0.89 7.87 14.05
N ASN A 286 0.21 8.02 12.89
CA ASN A 286 -1.24 8.20 12.87
C ASN A 286 -1.95 6.94 13.34
N LEU A 287 -1.44 5.76 12.99
CA LEU A 287 -2.02 4.47 13.34
C LEU A 287 -1.53 3.89 14.68
N GLU A 288 -0.67 4.59 15.42
CA GLU A 288 -0.04 4.07 16.65
C GLU A 288 -1.05 3.87 17.78
N THR A 289 -1.94 4.85 17.97
CA THR A 289 -2.97 4.82 19.00
C THR A 289 -4.32 5.23 18.42
N VAL A 290 -5.40 4.74 19.03
CA VAL A 290 -6.76 5.11 18.64
C VAL A 290 -7.01 6.62 18.72
N GLY A 291 -6.35 7.33 19.65
CA GLY A 291 -6.42 8.79 19.78
C GLY A 291 -5.78 9.52 18.60
N ASN A 292 -4.54 9.17 18.24
CA ASN A 292 -3.87 9.74 17.08
C ASN A 292 -4.64 9.45 15.79
N PHE A 293 -5.15 8.22 15.68
CA PHE A 293 -5.93 7.78 14.54
C PHE A 293 -7.18 8.63 14.37
N TYR A 294 -8.02 8.77 15.41
CA TYR A 294 -9.23 9.57 15.32
C TYR A 294 -8.97 11.06 15.12
N LEU A 295 -7.91 11.61 15.72
CA LEU A 295 -7.56 13.00 15.48
C LEU A 295 -7.21 13.22 14.00
N SER A 296 -6.33 12.37 13.44
CA SER A 296 -5.93 12.41 12.03
C SER A 296 -7.13 12.18 11.09
N LEU A 297 -8.03 11.27 11.46
CA LEU A 297 -9.25 10.97 10.70
C LEU A 297 -10.23 12.14 10.71
N ALA A 298 -10.41 12.78 11.87
CA ALA A 298 -11.26 13.94 12.05
C ALA A 298 -10.71 15.16 11.31
N GLU A 299 -9.40 15.38 11.31
CA GLU A 299 -8.73 16.46 10.57
C GLU A 299 -8.92 16.26 9.07
N SER A 300 -8.68 15.03 8.57
CA SER A 300 -8.92 14.71 7.16
C SER A 300 -10.37 14.94 6.73
N LEU A 301 -11.34 14.60 7.59
CA LEU A 301 -12.76 14.90 7.34
C LEU A 301 -13.05 16.39 7.37
N ALA A 302 -12.47 17.13 8.32
CA ALA A 302 -12.66 18.57 8.46
C ALA A 302 -12.20 19.29 7.19
N ASP A 303 -11.02 18.94 6.70
CA ASP A 303 -10.42 19.52 5.50
C ASP A 303 -11.26 19.22 4.25
N GLN A 304 -11.68 17.96 4.07
CA GLN A 304 -12.46 17.55 2.90
C GLN A 304 -13.87 18.16 2.86
N LEU A 305 -14.48 18.38 4.03
CA LEU A 305 -15.83 18.91 4.15
C LEU A 305 -15.86 20.42 4.42
N GLU A 306 -14.69 21.07 4.43
CA GLU A 306 -14.50 22.50 4.72
C GLU A 306 -15.15 22.92 6.05
N VAL A 307 -14.99 22.08 7.08
CA VAL A 307 -15.52 22.34 8.43
C VAL A 307 -14.59 23.31 9.16
N GLY A 308 -15.12 24.46 9.58
CA GLY A 308 -14.32 25.52 10.20
C GLY A 308 -13.88 25.27 11.65
N THR A 309 -14.43 24.27 12.33
CA THR A 309 -14.00 23.88 13.68
C THR A 309 -12.96 22.76 13.55
N LEU A 310 -11.73 22.95 14.07
CA LEU A 310 -10.75 21.87 14.05
C LEU A 310 -11.04 20.86 15.17
N PRO A 311 -10.75 19.56 14.97
CA PRO A 311 -10.93 18.54 16.01
C PRO A 311 -10.16 18.88 17.28
N SER A 312 -8.95 19.42 17.15
CA SER A 312 -8.08 19.83 18.26
C SER A 312 -8.66 20.95 19.11
N ASP A 313 -9.55 21.79 18.57
CA ASP A 313 -10.20 22.89 19.31
C ASP A 313 -11.26 22.38 20.30
N VAL A 314 -11.86 21.22 20.03
CA VAL A 314 -12.96 20.66 20.81
C VAL A 314 -12.63 19.35 21.51
N TRP A 315 -11.42 18.83 21.30
CA TRP A 315 -10.94 17.59 21.92
C TRP A 315 -10.73 17.78 23.42
N ASP A 316 -11.37 16.92 24.24
CA ASP A 316 -11.26 16.97 25.70
C ASP A 316 -10.52 15.72 26.20
N GLU A 317 -9.31 15.89 26.74
CA GLU A 317 -8.48 14.78 27.25
C GLU A 317 -9.15 13.99 28.39
N ARG A 318 -10.18 14.55 29.05
CA ARG A 318 -10.94 13.84 30.08
C ARG A 318 -11.92 12.81 29.51
N ARG A 319 -12.12 12.78 28.19
CA ARG A 319 -12.99 11.83 27.50
C ARG A 319 -12.16 10.78 26.76
N GLY A 320 -12.74 9.59 26.64
CA GLY A 320 -12.19 8.55 25.78
C GLY A 320 -12.15 8.99 24.31
N PRO A 321 -11.17 8.52 23.51
CA PRO A 321 -11.04 8.88 22.10
C PRO A 321 -12.32 8.66 21.25
N ASN A 322 -13.02 7.54 21.44
CA ASN A 322 -14.31 7.28 20.78
C ASN A 322 -15.32 8.41 21.00
N VAL A 323 -15.47 8.85 22.25
CA VAL A 323 -16.45 9.88 22.62
C VAL A 323 -16.10 11.23 22.03
N ASN A 324 -14.81 11.57 22.00
CA ASN A 324 -14.36 12.81 21.36
C ASN A 324 -14.65 12.78 19.85
N PHE A 325 -14.28 11.69 19.19
CA PHE A 325 -14.47 11.54 17.75
C PHE A 325 -15.94 11.53 17.35
N GLU A 326 -16.76 10.72 18.03
CA GLU A 326 -18.20 10.65 17.82
C GLU A 326 -18.86 12.01 18.01
N ARG A 327 -18.52 12.73 19.09
CA ARG A 327 -19.09 14.05 19.36
C ARG A 327 -18.71 15.06 18.28
N TYR A 328 -17.46 15.05 17.83
CA TYR A 328 -17.00 15.90 16.75
C TYR A 328 -17.79 15.63 15.46
N LEU A 329 -17.86 14.36 15.04
CA LEU A 329 -18.60 13.96 13.84
C LEU A 329 -20.09 14.31 13.95
N ARG A 330 -20.72 14.07 15.10
CA ARG A 330 -22.14 14.36 15.32
C ARG A 330 -22.45 15.85 15.32
N ARG A 331 -21.69 16.66 16.07
CA ARG A 331 -22.02 18.07 16.35
C ARG A 331 -21.39 19.06 15.39
N GLU A 332 -20.16 18.82 15.01
CA GLU A 332 -19.38 19.76 14.18
C GLU A 332 -19.50 19.43 12.70
N VAL A 333 -19.68 18.16 12.36
CA VAL A 333 -19.84 17.71 10.97
C VAL A 333 -21.33 17.53 10.64
N LEU A 334 -21.95 16.42 11.06
CA LEU A 334 -23.28 16.00 10.60
C LEU A 334 -24.38 17.03 10.92
N ALA A 335 -24.43 17.57 12.14
CA ALA A 335 -25.45 18.54 12.52
C ALA A 335 -25.35 19.89 11.77
N LYS A 336 -24.19 20.19 11.16
CA LYS A 336 -23.98 21.43 10.39
C LYS A 336 -24.11 21.21 8.88
N LEU A 337 -24.20 19.95 8.42
CA LEU A 337 -24.40 19.64 7.01
C LEU A 337 -25.88 19.76 6.64
N ASN A 338 -26.17 20.53 5.59
CA ASN A 338 -27.52 20.67 5.02
C ASN A 338 -27.88 19.56 4.02
N ALA A 339 -27.07 18.50 3.94
CA ALA A 339 -27.25 17.39 3.03
C ALA A 339 -26.66 16.10 3.63
N PRO A 340 -27.12 14.90 3.22
CA PRO A 340 -26.55 13.63 3.67
C PRO A 340 -25.05 13.54 3.35
N LEU A 341 -24.29 12.91 4.24
CA LEU A 341 -22.88 12.60 4.09
C LEU A 341 -22.70 11.13 3.67
N ILE A 342 -22.12 10.92 2.49
CA ILE A 342 -21.60 9.62 2.09
C ILE A 342 -20.09 9.61 2.34
N TRP A 343 -19.65 8.74 3.24
CA TRP A 343 -18.24 8.61 3.58
C TRP A 343 -17.68 7.30 3.02
N GLY A 344 -16.84 7.42 2.00
CA GLY A 344 -16.09 6.29 1.46
C GLY A 344 -14.87 5.98 2.32
N LEU A 345 -14.71 4.72 2.69
CA LEU A 345 -13.58 4.20 3.43
C LEU A 345 -12.90 3.15 2.54
N ASP A 346 -11.68 3.41 2.09
CA ASP A 346 -10.90 2.51 1.23
C ASP A 346 -9.66 1.99 1.95
N GLU A 347 -9.24 0.77 1.60
CA GLU A 347 -8.09 0.08 2.23
C GLU A 347 -8.23 -0.02 3.76
N VAL A 348 -9.46 -0.16 4.27
CA VAL A 348 -9.76 -0.28 5.71
C VAL A 348 -9.10 -1.50 6.35
N ASP A 349 -8.64 -2.43 5.53
CA ASP A 349 -7.89 -3.62 5.92
C ASP A 349 -6.68 -3.30 6.79
N ARG A 350 -6.10 -2.09 6.67
CA ARG A 350 -5.00 -1.65 7.54
C ARG A 350 -5.36 -1.57 9.02
N LEU A 351 -6.64 -1.35 9.35
CA LEU A 351 -7.09 -1.35 10.74
C LEU A 351 -7.14 -2.74 11.37
N PHE A 352 -7.18 -3.81 10.57
CA PHE A 352 -7.29 -5.17 11.08
C PHE A 352 -6.08 -5.64 11.89
N VAL A 353 -4.91 -5.06 11.62
CA VAL A 353 -3.67 -5.36 12.37
C VAL A 353 -3.45 -4.41 13.54
N CYS A 354 -4.25 -3.34 13.67
CA CYS A 354 -4.18 -2.42 14.78
C CYS A 354 -4.84 -3.02 16.02
N SER A 355 -4.19 -2.92 17.19
CA SER A 355 -4.71 -3.44 18.46
C SER A 355 -6.07 -2.84 18.86
N TYR A 356 -6.38 -1.64 18.37
CA TYR A 356 -7.65 -0.93 18.59
C TYR A 356 -8.64 -1.06 17.42
N GLY A 357 -8.33 -1.83 16.37
CA GLY A 357 -9.19 -1.94 15.18
C GLY A 357 -10.63 -2.33 15.51
N SER A 358 -10.80 -3.31 16.42
CA SER A 358 -12.13 -3.74 16.90
C SER A 358 -12.92 -2.62 17.58
N GLU A 359 -12.26 -1.67 18.27
CA GLU A 359 -12.90 -0.51 18.89
C GLU A 359 -13.48 0.43 17.83
N VAL A 360 -12.72 0.70 16.76
CA VAL A 360 -13.15 1.55 15.64
C VAL A 360 -14.34 0.94 14.91
N PHE A 361 -14.28 -0.35 14.60
CA PHE A 361 -15.38 -1.05 13.96
C PHE A 361 -16.64 -1.11 14.85
N GLY A 362 -16.46 -1.29 16.16
CA GLY A 362 -17.54 -1.18 17.14
C GLY A 362 -18.24 0.18 17.09
N LEU A 363 -17.48 1.27 16.95
CA LEU A 363 -18.01 2.62 16.81
C LEU A 363 -18.80 2.81 15.50
N PHE A 364 -18.31 2.29 14.37
CA PHE A 364 -19.06 2.34 13.11
C PHE A 364 -20.40 1.59 13.20
N ARG A 365 -20.42 0.45 13.91
CA ARG A 365 -21.64 -0.30 14.18
C ARG A 365 -22.58 0.46 15.12
N SER A 366 -22.07 1.18 16.12
CA SER A 366 -22.93 1.95 17.03
C SER A 366 -23.71 3.04 16.29
N TRP A 367 -23.08 3.74 15.34
CA TRP A 367 -23.77 4.76 14.53
C TRP A 367 -24.89 4.18 13.66
N HIS A 368 -24.71 2.96 13.13
CA HIS A 368 -25.77 2.24 12.43
C HIS A 368 -26.98 1.98 13.34
N ASN A 369 -26.74 1.54 14.57
CA ASN A 369 -27.80 1.30 15.54
C ASN A 369 -28.47 2.60 15.99
N GLU A 370 -27.68 3.65 16.25
CA GLU A 370 -28.18 4.97 16.63
C GLU A 370 -29.09 5.57 15.55
N ARG A 371 -28.77 5.36 14.27
CA ARG A 371 -29.65 5.77 13.18
C ARG A 371 -31.03 5.10 13.22
N ALA A 372 -31.12 3.85 13.65
CA ALA A 372 -32.40 3.16 13.81
C ALA A 372 -33.18 3.66 15.04
N LEU A 373 -32.48 4.06 16.10
CA LEU A 373 -33.07 4.55 17.36
C LEU A 373 -33.47 6.04 17.32
N ASP A 374 -32.75 6.85 16.54
CA ASP A 374 -33.01 8.28 16.34
C ASP A 374 -33.05 8.63 14.83
N PRO A 375 -34.14 8.29 14.11
CA PRO A 375 -34.23 8.47 12.66
C PRO A 375 -34.26 9.94 12.20
N SER A 376 -34.53 10.88 13.10
CA SER A 376 -34.43 12.32 12.81
C SER A 376 -33.13 12.95 13.32
N GLY A 377 -32.27 12.15 13.96
CA GLY A 377 -30.99 12.60 14.47
C GLY A 377 -29.93 12.77 13.38
N PRO A 378 -28.76 13.36 13.73
CA PRO A 378 -27.69 13.62 12.75
C PRO A 378 -27.19 12.37 12.02
N TRP A 379 -27.21 11.21 12.68
CA TRP A 379 -26.76 9.94 12.09
C TRP A 379 -27.63 9.44 10.94
N ALA A 380 -28.89 9.88 10.85
CA ALA A 380 -29.78 9.53 9.75
C ALA A 380 -29.24 10.00 8.38
N GLY A 381 -28.43 11.06 8.38
CA GLY A 381 -27.76 11.57 7.20
C GLY A 381 -26.44 10.89 6.86
N LEU A 382 -25.96 9.93 7.64
CA LEU A 382 -24.67 9.27 7.41
C LEU A 382 -24.83 7.91 6.71
N THR A 383 -24.05 7.72 5.64
CA THR A 383 -23.80 6.44 4.98
C THR A 383 -22.31 6.18 4.93
N LEU A 384 -21.89 5.02 5.43
CA LEU A 384 -20.52 4.51 5.31
C LEU A 384 -20.43 3.54 4.13
N ALA A 385 -19.60 3.85 3.14
CA ALA A 385 -19.28 2.95 2.03
C ALA A 385 -17.88 2.37 2.23
N ILE A 386 -17.80 1.12 2.68
CA ILE A 386 -16.57 0.47 3.15
C ILE A 386 -16.06 -0.50 2.09
N ALA A 387 -14.94 -0.18 1.45
CA ALA A 387 -14.22 -1.10 0.58
C ALA A 387 -13.19 -1.90 1.40
N TYR A 388 -13.28 -3.22 1.33
CA TYR A 388 -12.43 -4.13 2.11
C TYR A 388 -12.13 -5.43 1.38
N ALA A 389 -10.99 -6.04 1.70
CA ALA A 389 -10.63 -7.35 1.19
C ALA A 389 -11.43 -8.47 1.86
N THR A 390 -11.44 -9.67 1.29
CA THR A 390 -12.27 -10.78 1.78
C THR A 390 -11.84 -11.34 3.17
N GLU A 391 -10.86 -10.73 3.86
CA GLU A 391 -10.22 -11.20 5.12
C GLU A 391 -10.79 -10.63 6.41
N ALA A 392 -11.71 -9.66 6.39
CA ALA A 392 -12.15 -8.99 7.63
C ALA A 392 -12.52 -9.96 8.77
N HIS A 393 -13.20 -11.06 8.43
CA HIS A 393 -13.63 -12.09 9.37
C HIS A 393 -12.50 -12.84 10.10
N LEU A 394 -11.26 -12.83 9.59
CA LEU A 394 -10.10 -13.46 10.25
C LEU A 394 -9.50 -12.59 11.35
N PHE A 395 -9.65 -11.27 11.22
CA PHE A 395 -9.06 -10.30 12.14
C PHE A 395 -10.08 -9.71 13.12
N ILE A 396 -11.36 -9.84 12.81
CA ILE A 396 -12.44 -9.43 13.70
C ILE A 396 -12.60 -10.49 14.80
N THR A 397 -12.12 -10.14 15.99
CA THR A 397 -12.21 -10.97 17.20
C THR A 397 -13.65 -11.21 17.65
N ASP A 398 -14.55 -10.25 17.46
CA ASP A 398 -15.98 -10.41 17.70
C ASP A 398 -16.81 -9.91 16.50
N MET A 399 -17.24 -10.86 15.68
CA MET A 399 -18.01 -10.58 14.46
C MET A 399 -19.37 -9.92 14.76
N ASN A 400 -19.91 -10.11 15.97
CA ASN A 400 -21.18 -9.50 16.38
C ASN A 400 -21.03 -8.04 16.79
N GLN A 401 -19.81 -7.58 17.07
CA GLN A 401 -19.51 -6.18 17.39
C GLN A 401 -19.08 -5.37 16.17
N SER A 402 -19.02 -6.01 15.00
CA SER A 402 -18.45 -5.42 13.80
C SER A 402 -19.50 -4.98 12.77
N PRO A 403 -19.24 -3.98 11.91
CA PRO A 403 -20.19 -3.54 10.90
C PRO A 403 -20.24 -4.49 9.70
N PHE A 404 -19.33 -5.48 9.61
CA PHE A 404 -19.23 -6.36 8.43
C PHE A 404 -20.32 -7.45 8.33
N ASN A 405 -21.17 -7.57 9.36
CA ASN A 405 -22.35 -8.44 9.38
C ASN A 405 -23.67 -7.67 9.22
N ILE A 406 -23.63 -6.35 9.01
CA ILE A 406 -24.81 -5.50 8.87
C ILE A 406 -24.71 -4.67 7.59
N GLY A 407 -25.84 -4.08 7.18
CA GLY A 407 -25.91 -3.23 5.99
C GLY A 407 -25.94 -4.00 4.67
N THR A 408 -25.76 -3.26 3.57
CA THR A 408 -25.86 -3.80 2.20
C THR A 408 -24.52 -4.35 1.76
N ARG A 409 -24.45 -5.66 1.48
CA ARG A 409 -23.21 -6.32 1.06
C ARG A 409 -23.15 -6.49 -0.45
N LEU A 410 -22.13 -5.90 -1.04
CA LEU A 410 -21.83 -5.97 -2.46
C LEU A 410 -20.57 -6.81 -2.63
N VAL A 411 -20.64 -7.86 -3.44
CA VAL A 411 -19.48 -8.72 -3.73
C VAL A 411 -19.01 -8.42 -5.15
N LEU A 412 -17.73 -8.04 -5.27
CA LEU A 412 -17.08 -7.90 -6.56
C LEU A 412 -16.48 -9.23 -7.01
N GLU A 413 -16.94 -9.67 -8.17
CA GLU A 413 -16.52 -10.90 -8.83
C GLU A 413 -15.64 -10.58 -10.05
N ASP A 414 -15.02 -11.64 -10.58
CA ASP A 414 -14.28 -11.61 -11.83
C ASP A 414 -15.20 -11.33 -13.02
N PHE A 415 -14.62 -10.84 -14.12
CA PHE A 415 -15.37 -10.56 -15.33
C PHE A 415 -15.92 -11.84 -15.97
N THR A 416 -17.17 -11.77 -16.40
CA THR A 416 -17.78 -12.82 -17.22
C THR A 416 -17.15 -12.84 -18.62
N GLY A 417 -17.35 -13.94 -19.36
CA GLY A 417 -16.87 -14.02 -20.75
C GLY A 417 -17.39 -12.88 -21.64
N GLU A 418 -18.64 -12.46 -21.44
CA GLU A 418 -19.23 -11.32 -22.15
C GLU A 418 -18.53 -10.00 -21.81
N GLN A 419 -18.17 -9.80 -20.54
CA GLN A 419 -17.45 -8.63 -20.07
C GLN A 419 -16.01 -8.59 -20.59
N VAL A 420 -15.33 -9.74 -20.68
CA VAL A 420 -13.99 -9.85 -21.31
C VAL A 420 -14.09 -9.57 -22.81
N ALA A 421 -15.09 -10.13 -23.49
CA ALA A 421 -15.34 -9.87 -24.92
C ALA A 421 -15.62 -8.39 -25.18
N ASP A 422 -16.35 -7.73 -24.28
CA ASP A 422 -16.61 -6.31 -24.36
C ASP A 422 -15.34 -5.47 -24.20
N LEU A 423 -14.51 -5.77 -23.21
CA LEU A 423 -13.21 -5.12 -23.08
C LEU A 423 -12.30 -5.35 -24.29
N ASN A 424 -12.32 -6.54 -24.87
CA ASN A 424 -11.57 -6.83 -26.09
C ASN A 424 -11.99 -5.89 -27.22
N ARG A 425 -13.30 -5.71 -27.44
CA ARG A 425 -13.82 -4.76 -28.44
C ARG A 425 -13.37 -3.32 -28.18
N ARG A 426 -13.40 -2.88 -26.92
CA ARG A 426 -12.97 -1.54 -26.51
C ARG A 426 -11.46 -1.32 -26.72
N ASN A 427 -10.66 -2.38 -26.74
CA ASN A 427 -9.22 -2.35 -27.03
C ASN A 427 -8.91 -2.62 -28.52
N GLU A 428 -9.85 -2.33 -29.44
CA GLU A 428 -9.68 -2.56 -30.88
C GLU A 428 -9.59 -4.04 -31.30
N SER A 429 -10.07 -4.96 -30.45
CA SER A 429 -10.17 -6.40 -30.70
C SER A 429 -8.84 -7.10 -31.06
N PRO A 430 -7.81 -7.05 -30.19
CA PRO A 430 -6.56 -7.78 -30.38
C PRO A 430 -6.78 -9.30 -30.46
N LEU A 431 -7.81 -9.82 -29.78
CA LEU A 431 -8.29 -11.20 -29.91
C LEU A 431 -9.36 -11.25 -31.00
N LYS A 432 -9.06 -11.95 -32.11
CA LYS A 432 -9.78 -11.82 -33.38
C LYS A 432 -10.97 -12.77 -33.51
N ASP A 433 -10.93 -13.91 -32.83
CA ASP A 433 -11.96 -14.94 -32.91
C ASP A 433 -12.29 -15.53 -31.52
N PRO A 434 -13.41 -16.27 -31.39
CA PRO A 434 -13.82 -16.87 -30.13
C PRO A 434 -12.78 -17.84 -29.53
N GLY A 435 -11.99 -18.53 -30.35
CA GLY A 435 -10.95 -19.43 -29.88
C GLY A 435 -9.77 -18.69 -29.24
N GLU A 436 -9.35 -17.56 -29.81
CA GLU A 436 -8.35 -16.69 -29.18
C GLU A 436 -8.86 -16.10 -27.85
N LEU A 437 -10.15 -15.71 -27.80
CA LEU A 437 -10.77 -15.20 -26.58
C LEU A 437 -10.85 -16.28 -25.49
N ASP A 438 -11.20 -17.51 -25.84
CA ASP A 438 -11.25 -18.63 -24.89
C ASP A 438 -9.86 -18.99 -24.37
N ARG A 439 -8.83 -18.97 -25.22
CA ARG A 439 -7.43 -19.15 -24.79
C ARG A 439 -6.98 -18.06 -23.81
N PHE A 440 -7.26 -16.80 -24.14
CA PHE A 440 -6.95 -15.68 -23.25
C PHE A 440 -7.65 -15.82 -21.89
N ARG A 441 -8.95 -16.16 -21.90
CA ARG A 441 -9.71 -16.42 -20.67
C ARG A 441 -9.21 -17.64 -19.93
N GLN A 442 -8.76 -18.70 -20.60
CA GLN A 442 -8.18 -19.84 -19.90
C GLN A 442 -6.91 -19.44 -19.11
N LEU A 443 -6.11 -18.53 -19.68
CA LEU A 443 -4.88 -18.05 -19.07
C LEU A 443 -5.12 -17.13 -17.86
N VAL A 444 -5.94 -16.08 -18.01
CA VAL A 444 -6.12 -15.02 -16.99
C VAL A 444 -7.48 -15.04 -16.27
N ASP A 445 -8.36 -15.97 -16.66
CA ASP A 445 -9.77 -16.04 -16.27
C ASP A 445 -10.48 -14.68 -16.51
N GLY A 446 -11.36 -14.26 -15.60
CA GLY A 446 -11.99 -12.95 -15.60
C GLY A 446 -11.27 -11.91 -14.74
N HIS A 447 -10.03 -12.13 -14.29
CA HIS A 447 -9.40 -11.25 -13.30
C HIS A 447 -9.26 -9.80 -13.84
N PRO A 448 -9.94 -8.78 -13.27
CA PRO A 448 -10.06 -7.47 -13.90
C PRO A 448 -8.73 -6.79 -14.25
N PHE A 449 -7.76 -6.87 -13.33
CA PHE A 449 -6.42 -6.34 -13.57
C PHE A 449 -5.67 -7.07 -14.70
N LEU A 450 -5.64 -8.41 -14.68
CA LEU A 450 -4.93 -9.20 -15.68
C LEU A 450 -5.57 -9.05 -17.07
N VAL A 451 -6.91 -9.07 -17.13
CA VAL A 451 -7.66 -8.86 -18.37
C VAL A 451 -7.34 -7.50 -18.97
N ARG A 452 -7.44 -6.42 -18.19
CA ARG A 452 -7.15 -5.06 -18.69
C ARG A 452 -5.70 -4.92 -19.13
N ARG A 453 -4.75 -5.40 -18.31
CA ARG A 453 -3.31 -5.34 -18.63
C ARG A 453 -2.97 -6.15 -19.87
N GLY A 454 -3.52 -7.35 -19.99
CA GLY A 454 -3.28 -8.22 -21.14
C GLY A 454 -3.81 -7.63 -22.44
N LEU A 455 -5.08 -7.20 -22.45
CA LEU A 455 -5.69 -6.59 -23.64
C LEU A 455 -5.01 -5.29 -24.06
N HIS A 456 -4.67 -4.43 -23.09
CA HIS A 456 -3.95 -3.18 -23.34
C HIS A 456 -2.58 -3.42 -23.98
N GLU A 457 -1.81 -4.36 -23.44
CA GLU A 457 -0.49 -4.71 -23.95
C GLU A 457 -0.57 -5.29 -25.37
N MET A 458 -1.52 -6.21 -25.61
CA MET A 458 -1.73 -6.79 -26.94
C MET A 458 -2.14 -5.73 -27.96
N ALA A 459 -3.02 -4.80 -27.59
CA ALA A 459 -3.44 -3.70 -28.46
C ALA A 459 -2.27 -2.74 -28.75
N THR A 460 -1.50 -2.36 -27.73
CA THR A 460 -0.39 -1.39 -27.86
C THR A 460 0.77 -1.95 -28.67
N LYS A 461 1.20 -3.19 -28.36
CA LYS A 461 2.36 -3.82 -29.00
C LYS A 461 2.01 -4.62 -30.25
N LYS A 462 0.71 -4.73 -30.59
CA LYS A 462 0.19 -5.55 -31.69
C LYS A 462 0.64 -7.01 -31.60
N THR A 463 0.70 -7.52 -30.38
CA THR A 463 1.14 -8.89 -30.06
C THR A 463 -0.03 -9.85 -30.27
N ASP A 464 0.21 -10.96 -30.97
CA ASP A 464 -0.79 -12.02 -31.11
C ASP A 464 -0.91 -12.88 -29.83
N ILE A 465 -1.96 -13.70 -29.74
CA ILE A 465 -2.22 -14.51 -28.54
C ILE A 465 -1.09 -15.54 -28.25
N ALA A 466 -0.42 -16.06 -29.28
CA ALA A 466 0.62 -17.07 -29.10
C ALA A 466 1.89 -16.46 -28.51
N ALA A 467 2.32 -15.30 -29.02
CA ALA A 467 3.41 -14.53 -28.46
C ALA A 467 3.08 -13.99 -27.06
N PHE A 468 1.83 -13.59 -26.82
CA PHE A 468 1.34 -13.18 -25.52
C PHE A 468 1.48 -14.30 -24.47
N GLU A 469 0.94 -15.50 -24.76
CA GLU A 469 1.03 -16.66 -23.86
C GLU A 469 2.47 -17.05 -23.55
N ALA A 470 3.37 -17.01 -24.54
CA ALA A 470 4.77 -17.37 -24.37
C ALA A 470 5.52 -16.45 -23.39
N GLN A 471 5.05 -15.22 -23.23
CA GLN A 471 5.63 -14.19 -22.35
C GLN A 471 4.83 -13.96 -21.07
N ALA A 472 3.57 -14.41 -20.98
CA ALA A 472 2.68 -14.07 -19.88
C ALA A 472 3.20 -14.52 -18.51
N ASP A 473 3.75 -15.73 -18.44
CA ASP A 473 4.26 -16.34 -17.20
C ASP A 473 5.76 -16.13 -16.97
N ARG A 474 6.40 -15.25 -17.75
CA ARG A 474 7.83 -14.96 -17.62
C ARG A 474 8.04 -13.89 -16.57
N ASP A 475 9.18 -13.98 -15.91
CA ASP A 475 9.55 -13.04 -14.85
C ASP A 475 9.67 -11.61 -15.35
N GLU A 476 10.25 -11.41 -16.53
CA GLU A 476 10.27 -10.12 -17.24
C GLU A 476 9.14 -10.00 -18.27
N GLY A 477 8.12 -10.84 -18.10
CA GLY A 477 6.95 -10.92 -18.96
C GLY A 477 5.92 -9.83 -18.68
N ILE A 478 4.81 -9.91 -19.42
CA ILE A 478 3.73 -8.91 -19.35
C ILE A 478 3.18 -8.80 -17.94
N PHE A 479 3.08 -9.91 -17.20
CA PHE A 479 2.61 -9.95 -15.81
C PHE A 479 3.75 -10.11 -14.79
N GLY A 480 5.01 -9.95 -15.21
CA GLY A 480 6.19 -10.24 -14.40
C GLY A 480 6.19 -9.58 -13.01
N ASP A 481 6.02 -8.25 -12.98
CA ASP A 481 5.93 -7.48 -11.72
C ASP A 481 4.83 -8.01 -10.79
N HIS A 482 3.66 -8.33 -11.35
CA HIS A 482 2.51 -8.82 -10.61
C HIS A 482 2.79 -10.19 -9.97
N LEU A 483 3.33 -11.10 -10.77
CA LEU A 483 3.62 -12.48 -10.36
C LEU A 483 4.75 -12.54 -9.34
N ARG A 484 5.79 -11.73 -9.52
CA ARG A 484 6.86 -11.56 -8.53
C ARG A 484 6.35 -11.02 -7.21
N ARG A 485 5.48 -10.00 -7.23
CA ARG A 485 4.83 -9.49 -6.02
C ARG A 485 4.08 -10.59 -5.27
N ILE A 486 3.31 -11.43 -5.97
CA ILE A 486 2.62 -12.58 -5.35
C ILE A 486 3.63 -13.54 -4.72
N LEU A 487 4.71 -13.87 -5.42
CA LEU A 487 5.75 -14.77 -4.90
C LEU A 487 6.39 -14.21 -3.62
N VAL A 488 6.69 -12.91 -3.59
CA VAL A 488 7.28 -12.26 -2.41
C VAL A 488 6.31 -12.26 -1.23
N LEU A 489 5.04 -11.93 -1.47
CA LEU A 489 4.01 -11.99 -0.44
C LEU A 489 3.82 -13.39 0.14
N LEU A 490 3.90 -14.44 -0.69
CA LEU A 490 3.85 -15.83 -0.22
C LEU A 490 5.09 -16.17 0.61
N ALA A 491 6.28 -15.74 0.17
CA ALA A 491 7.54 -16.01 0.85
C ALA A 491 7.63 -15.44 2.28
N ARG A 492 6.87 -14.38 2.59
CA ARG A 492 6.69 -13.84 3.96
C ARG A 492 6.09 -14.83 4.92
N ASP A 493 5.25 -15.73 4.42
CA ASP A 493 4.51 -16.68 5.23
C ASP A 493 4.85 -18.11 4.80
N PRO A 494 5.83 -18.75 5.48
CA PRO A 494 6.22 -20.12 5.18
C PRO A 494 5.05 -21.11 5.27
N ALA A 495 4.09 -20.88 6.17
CA ALA A 495 2.93 -21.76 6.31
C ALA A 495 2.02 -21.66 5.08
N LEU A 496 1.70 -20.45 4.63
CA LEU A 496 0.93 -20.25 3.39
C LEU A 496 1.68 -20.75 2.15
N THR A 497 3.00 -20.58 2.11
CA THR A 497 3.84 -21.13 1.02
C THR A 497 3.67 -22.65 0.92
N GLU A 498 3.71 -23.38 2.04
CA GLU A 498 3.48 -24.83 2.04
C GLU A 498 2.05 -25.20 1.63
N VAL A 499 1.05 -24.41 2.02
CA VAL A 499 -0.33 -24.60 1.53
C VAL A 499 -0.40 -24.46 0.01
N VAL A 500 0.23 -23.44 -0.57
CA VAL A 500 0.26 -23.23 -2.03
C VAL A 500 1.00 -24.38 -2.72
N LYS A 501 2.11 -24.87 -2.16
CA LYS A 501 2.80 -26.06 -2.69
C LYS A 501 1.90 -27.31 -2.65
N GLY A 502 1.07 -27.46 -1.61
CA GLY A 502 0.06 -28.51 -1.52
C GLY A 502 -0.99 -28.39 -2.63
N LEU A 503 -1.57 -27.19 -2.81
CA LEU A 503 -2.54 -26.91 -3.87
C LEU A 503 -1.97 -27.18 -5.28
N LEU A 504 -0.70 -26.86 -5.52
CA LEU A 504 -0.01 -27.14 -6.79
C LEU A 504 0.21 -28.65 -7.04
N ARG A 505 0.09 -29.48 -6.01
CA ARG A 505 0.11 -30.94 -6.06
C ARG A 505 -1.30 -31.54 -5.93
N ASP A 506 -2.33 -30.74 -6.24
CA ASP A 506 -3.75 -31.12 -6.20
C ASP A 506 -4.24 -31.57 -4.80
N GLN A 507 -3.57 -31.12 -3.74
CA GLN A 507 -4.04 -31.31 -2.37
C GLN A 507 -5.06 -30.22 -1.99
N PRO A 508 -6.13 -30.53 -1.26
CA PRO A 508 -7.09 -29.52 -0.82
C PRO A 508 -6.46 -28.55 0.17
N CYS A 509 -7.03 -27.34 0.27
CA CYS A 509 -6.61 -26.38 1.27
C CYS A 509 -6.83 -26.95 2.69
N PRO A 510 -5.81 -26.94 3.57
CA PRO A 510 -5.87 -27.73 4.80
C PRO A 510 -6.72 -27.08 5.91
N THR A 511 -6.88 -25.76 5.90
CA THR A 511 -7.63 -25.04 6.94
C THR A 511 -8.52 -23.94 6.36
N PRO A 512 -9.64 -23.60 7.04
CA PRO A 512 -10.47 -22.47 6.62
C PRO A 512 -9.68 -21.16 6.56
N GLU A 513 -8.82 -20.94 7.55
CA GLU A 513 -7.97 -19.75 7.64
C GLU A 513 -7.07 -19.59 6.42
N SER A 514 -6.31 -20.63 6.04
CA SER A 514 -5.42 -20.58 4.88
C SER A 514 -6.19 -20.38 3.57
N PHE A 515 -7.36 -21.01 3.42
CA PHE A 515 -8.25 -20.81 2.28
C PHE A 515 -8.68 -19.35 2.15
N TYR A 516 -9.16 -18.74 3.24
CA TYR A 516 -9.62 -17.36 3.21
C TYR A 516 -8.48 -16.37 2.98
N ARG A 517 -7.29 -16.59 3.56
CA ARG A 517 -6.10 -15.76 3.30
C ARG A 517 -5.69 -15.80 1.83
N LEU A 518 -5.55 -16.99 1.24
CA LEU A 518 -5.19 -17.13 -0.17
C LEU A 518 -6.25 -16.57 -1.12
N ARG A 519 -7.55 -16.76 -0.80
CA ARG A 519 -8.65 -16.22 -1.59
C ARG A 519 -8.63 -14.70 -1.62
N SER A 520 -8.28 -14.09 -0.49
CA SER A 520 -8.30 -12.64 -0.34
C SER A 520 -7.07 -11.95 -0.88
N ALA A 521 -5.91 -12.60 -0.78
CA ALA A 521 -4.73 -12.28 -1.57
C ALA A 521 -5.01 -12.34 -3.08
N GLY A 522 -6.12 -12.96 -3.49
CA GLY A 522 -6.56 -13.06 -4.87
C GLY A 522 -5.88 -14.20 -5.63
N VAL A 523 -5.17 -15.08 -4.95
CA VAL A 523 -4.40 -16.20 -5.54
C VAL A 523 -5.32 -17.38 -5.91
N ILE A 524 -6.34 -17.64 -5.08
CA ILE A 524 -7.30 -18.73 -5.28
C ILE A 524 -8.73 -18.22 -5.32
N THR A 525 -9.64 -19.06 -5.81
CA THR A 525 -11.09 -18.88 -5.78
C THR A 525 -11.78 -20.16 -5.30
N GLY A 526 -13.10 -20.11 -5.07
CA GLY A 526 -13.91 -21.23 -4.58
C GLY A 526 -14.94 -20.81 -3.54
N GLY A 527 -16.01 -21.60 -3.39
CA GLY A 527 -17.03 -21.41 -2.35
C GLY A 527 -16.58 -21.93 -0.98
N SER A 528 -15.70 -22.93 -0.96
CA SER A 528 -15.20 -23.60 0.23
C SER A 528 -13.75 -24.09 0.04
N GLN A 529 -13.13 -24.58 1.12
CA GLN A 529 -11.81 -25.24 1.06
C GLN A 529 -11.77 -26.40 0.06
N ALA A 530 -12.84 -27.20 -0.01
CA ALA A 530 -12.92 -28.36 -0.91
C ALA A 530 -13.03 -27.95 -2.38
N GLU A 531 -13.59 -26.77 -2.65
CA GLU A 531 -13.74 -26.19 -3.99
C GLU A 531 -12.60 -25.22 -4.35
N SER A 532 -11.53 -25.19 -3.53
CA SER A 532 -10.43 -24.26 -3.74
C SER A 532 -9.66 -24.60 -5.01
N LYS A 533 -9.46 -23.59 -5.86
CA LYS A 533 -8.66 -23.70 -7.07
C LYS A 533 -7.87 -22.41 -7.30
N PHE A 534 -6.75 -22.48 -8.00
CA PHE A 534 -6.07 -21.27 -8.46
C PHE A 534 -7.04 -20.39 -9.26
N ARG A 535 -6.95 -19.08 -9.04
CA ARG A 535 -7.88 -18.14 -9.66
C ARG A 535 -7.75 -18.08 -11.17
N CYS A 536 -6.55 -18.30 -11.70
CA CYS A 536 -6.30 -18.43 -13.13
C CYS A 536 -5.13 -19.37 -13.39
N GLN A 537 -5.03 -19.88 -14.63
CA GLN A 537 -3.95 -20.77 -15.05
C GLN A 537 -2.57 -20.09 -14.95
N LEU A 538 -2.50 -18.79 -15.23
CA LEU A 538 -1.28 -18.01 -15.14
C LEU A 538 -0.59 -18.16 -13.77
N TYR A 539 -1.36 -18.02 -12.67
CA TYR A 539 -0.83 -18.15 -11.32
C TYR A 539 -0.35 -19.58 -11.04
N ALA A 540 -1.13 -20.58 -11.45
CA ALA A 540 -0.77 -21.99 -11.24
C ALA A 540 0.54 -22.32 -11.95
N THR A 541 0.70 -21.93 -13.23
CA THR A 541 1.91 -22.20 -14.02
C THR A 541 3.13 -21.49 -13.45
N TYR A 542 3.00 -20.20 -13.12
CA TYR A 542 4.09 -19.40 -12.54
C TYR A 542 4.53 -19.97 -11.19
N LEU A 543 3.61 -20.13 -10.25
CA LEU A 543 3.94 -20.60 -8.90
C LEU A 543 4.47 -22.04 -8.91
N LYS A 544 4.00 -22.90 -9.83
CA LYS A 544 4.57 -24.24 -10.03
C LYS A 544 6.06 -24.18 -10.36
N ARG A 545 6.45 -23.28 -11.26
CA ARG A 545 7.84 -23.09 -11.69
C ARG A 545 8.74 -22.59 -10.55
N HIS A 546 8.24 -21.73 -9.66
CA HIS A 546 9.10 -21.09 -8.64
C HIS A 546 9.01 -21.71 -7.24
N LEU A 547 7.96 -22.51 -6.94
CA LEU A 547 7.78 -23.12 -5.62
C LEU A 547 8.02 -24.63 -5.59
N LEU A 548 7.95 -25.32 -6.74
CA LEU A 548 8.17 -26.76 -6.84
C LEU A 548 9.45 -27.14 -7.60
N ALA A 549 10.18 -26.16 -8.15
CA ALA A 549 11.44 -26.40 -8.86
C ALA A 549 12.61 -26.69 -7.93
#